data_AF-A0A928GDZ1-F1
#
_entry.id   AF-A0A928GDZ1-F1
#
_cell.length_a   1.000
_cell.length_b   1.000
_cell.length_c   1.000
_cell.angle_alpha   90.00
_cell.angle_beta   90.00
_cell.angle_gamma   90.00
#
_symmetry.space_group_name_H-M   'P 1'
#
loop_
_entity.id
_entity.type
_entity.pdbx_description
1 polymer ?
#
loop_
_entity_poly.entity_id
_entity_poly.type
_entity_poly.pdbx_seq_one_letter_code
_entity_poly.pdbx_strand_id
1 'polypeptide(L)'
;MSPAVNEMCMKCYSFYSCRLLWLVLLTLASCGKLGEGDDSRGQLSVFFTGGSELLTKAYANLPDTNDFKLKIKDSSGKTVYEGAYGDCPEVIEVRAGNYTVIAESSEFSKPMFDAPQFGDEQCVSISAGGSARVLLDCAQMNCGMRLSLSESFRSAYSDAVLFLKSSSGNLMYSFAEKRTAYFLPGSVSVMMSQGGKDEVIMVKDLKERDMVTVTLSAPVSQTGASGCGVAVSLDTTRVWLHEDLVVGGASSGTQESDAMTVSDAVNAVGSEDVWVTGYIVGGDLTSASASFDPPFKSQTNLLLGPRSTVTDRTSCLSVQLPDNQVREALNLVGHPELIGKRVAVKGDIVASYFGLCGVKNTVEYVLY
;
A
#
# COMPACT_ATOMS: atom_id res chain seq x y z
N MET A 1 17.88 -6.30 -58.48
CA MET A 1 17.90 -7.59 -57.76
C MET A 1 18.87 -7.50 -56.61
N SER A 2 18.36 -7.41 -55.39
CA SER A 2 19.08 -7.72 -54.14
C SER A 2 17.99 -8.10 -53.12
N PRO A 3 18.06 -9.26 -52.44
CA PRO A 3 17.01 -9.71 -51.53
C PRO A 3 17.27 -9.25 -50.09
N ALA A 4 16.16 -9.03 -49.38
CA ALA A 4 16.05 -8.75 -47.95
C ALA A 4 16.21 -10.04 -47.11
N VAL A 5 16.75 -9.92 -45.89
CA VAL A 5 16.42 -10.79 -44.75
C VAL A 5 16.50 -10.02 -43.41
N ASN A 6 15.32 -9.84 -42.80
CA ASN A 6 14.96 -9.73 -41.37
C ASN A 6 15.74 -8.81 -40.41
N GLU A 7 15.19 -7.61 -40.19
CA GLU A 7 15.22 -6.94 -38.88
C GLU A 7 14.07 -7.47 -38.01
N MET A 8 14.38 -8.38 -37.09
CA MET A 8 13.45 -8.81 -36.03
C MET A 8 13.55 -7.86 -34.82
N CYS A 9 12.50 -7.03 -34.68
CA CYS A 9 11.77 -6.73 -33.45
C CYS A 9 12.59 -6.62 -32.14
N MET A 10 13.08 -5.41 -31.85
CA MET A 10 13.68 -5.01 -30.58
C MET A 10 12.73 -4.06 -29.81
N LYS A 11 11.50 -4.51 -29.54
CA LYS A 11 10.46 -3.77 -28.77
C LYS A 11 9.81 -4.59 -27.66
N CYS A 12 10.60 -5.38 -26.94
CA CYS A 12 10.20 -6.04 -25.68
C CYS A 12 11.20 -5.74 -24.56
N TYR A 13 11.48 -4.46 -24.30
CA TYR A 13 12.22 -4.01 -23.11
C TYR A 13 11.76 -2.60 -22.74
N SER A 14 10.60 -2.50 -22.07
CA SER A 14 10.20 -1.27 -21.37
C SER A 14 9.39 -1.59 -20.12
N PHE A 15 9.88 -2.56 -19.35
CA PHE A 15 9.38 -2.91 -18.02
C PHE A 15 10.57 -3.30 -17.13
N TYR A 16 11.53 -2.40 -16.96
CA TYR A 16 12.57 -2.49 -15.92
C TYR A 16 13.15 -1.10 -15.70
N SER A 17 12.42 -0.26 -14.97
CA SER A 17 13.04 0.83 -14.21
C SER A 17 13.31 0.32 -12.80
N CYS A 18 14.18 -0.69 -12.70
CA CYS A 18 14.84 -1.07 -11.47
C CYS A 18 15.70 0.14 -11.06
N ARG A 19 15.25 0.91 -10.06
CA ARG A 19 16.00 2.04 -9.52
C ARG A 19 17.27 1.50 -8.85
N LEU A 20 18.35 1.50 -9.62
CA LEU A 20 19.70 1.27 -9.14
C LEU A 20 20.13 2.47 -8.27
N LEU A 21 19.85 2.43 -6.96
CA LEU A 21 20.53 3.30 -6.01
C LEU A 21 21.59 2.48 -5.29
N TRP A 22 22.83 2.65 -5.74
CA TRP A 22 24.01 2.00 -5.17
C TRP A 22 24.43 2.77 -3.91
N LEU A 23 23.95 2.34 -2.74
CA LEU A 23 24.48 2.79 -1.45
C LEU A 23 25.39 1.70 -0.90
N VAL A 24 26.70 1.92 -1.12
CA VAL A 24 27.77 1.19 -0.44
C VAL A 24 27.74 1.59 1.04
N LEU A 25 27.26 0.69 1.90
CA LEU A 25 27.43 0.77 3.35
C LEU A 25 28.22 -0.47 3.81
N LEU A 26 29.53 -0.30 3.88
CA LEU A 26 30.41 -1.12 4.71
C LEU A 26 30.10 -0.79 6.17
N THR A 27 29.69 -1.77 6.99
CA THR A 27 30.24 -1.96 8.34
C THR A 27 29.82 -3.30 8.98
N LEU A 28 30.87 -4.06 9.31
CA LEU A 28 31.12 -4.86 10.52
C LEU A 28 30.30 -6.13 10.83
N ALA A 29 31.10 -7.19 10.99
CA ALA A 29 30.75 -8.52 11.46
C ALA A 29 30.06 -8.51 12.83
N SER A 30 28.92 -9.20 12.92
CA SER A 30 28.44 -9.78 14.17
C SER A 30 28.57 -11.29 14.06
N CYS A 31 29.49 -11.83 14.84
CA CYS A 31 29.69 -13.27 14.99
C CYS A 31 28.91 -13.70 16.24
N GLY A 32 27.86 -14.50 16.05
CA GLY A 32 27.14 -15.21 17.09
C GLY A 32 26.93 -16.66 16.68
N LYS A 33 27.76 -17.56 17.22
CA LYS A 33 27.63 -19.03 17.23
C LYS A 33 26.48 -19.43 18.19
N LEU A 34 25.66 -20.49 18.06
CA LEU A 34 25.63 -21.75 17.32
C LEU A 34 24.16 -22.24 17.32
N GLY A 35 23.74 -22.86 16.21
CA GLY A 35 22.65 -23.82 16.17
C GLY A 35 22.83 -24.64 14.89
N GLU A 36 22.86 -25.97 15.00
CA GLU A 36 22.84 -26.87 13.83
C GLU A 36 21.54 -26.65 13.06
N GLY A 37 21.57 -25.71 12.12
CA GLY A 37 20.50 -25.40 11.18
C GLY A 37 21.11 -25.32 9.80
N ASP A 38 20.37 -25.77 8.79
CA ASP A 38 20.74 -25.76 7.38
C ASP A 38 21.39 -24.42 6.99
N ASP A 39 22.72 -24.43 6.80
CA ASP A 39 23.62 -23.30 6.47
C ASP A 39 23.29 -22.63 5.11
N SER A 40 22.12 -22.94 4.55
CA SER A 40 21.57 -22.40 3.32
C SER A 40 20.33 -21.52 3.52
N ARG A 41 19.86 -21.30 4.77
CA ARG A 41 18.66 -20.51 5.07
C ARG A 41 18.97 -19.22 5.84
N GLY A 42 18.11 -18.22 5.67
CA GLY A 42 18.12 -16.94 6.37
C GLY A 42 16.69 -16.50 6.70
N GLN A 43 16.57 -15.38 7.40
CA GLN A 43 15.30 -14.85 7.92
C GLN A 43 14.86 -13.61 7.14
N LEU A 44 13.57 -13.55 6.78
CA LEU A 44 12.94 -12.42 6.12
C LEU A 44 11.78 -11.91 6.99
N SER A 45 11.81 -10.61 7.28
CA SER A 45 10.69 -9.92 7.91
C SER A 45 10.27 -8.72 7.07
N VAL A 46 8.97 -8.52 6.94
CA VAL A 46 8.36 -7.51 6.07
C VAL A 46 7.57 -6.52 6.91
N PHE A 47 7.83 -5.24 6.81
CA PHE A 47 7.10 -4.24 7.58
C PHE A 47 6.60 -3.18 6.63
N PHE A 48 5.40 -2.67 6.88
CA PHE A 48 5.04 -1.37 6.35
C PHE A 48 5.83 -0.32 7.14
N THR A 49 6.33 0.71 6.47
CA THR A 49 6.80 1.91 7.15
C THR A 49 5.62 2.55 7.88
N GLY A 50 5.86 3.07 9.09
CA GLY A 50 4.80 3.54 9.96
C GLY A 50 4.33 4.96 9.69
N GLY A 51 3.02 5.20 9.86
CA GLY A 51 2.42 6.52 9.93
C GLY A 51 1.30 6.76 8.92
N SER A 52 0.11 6.25 9.27
CA SER A 52 -1.21 6.83 9.05
C SER A 52 -1.70 7.20 7.64
N GLU A 53 -3.00 7.04 7.48
CA GLU A 53 -3.76 7.37 6.30
C GLU A 53 -3.38 8.73 5.70
N LEU A 54 -3.08 8.71 4.39
CA LEU A 54 -3.30 9.84 3.52
C LEU A 54 -4.80 10.19 3.51
N LEU A 55 -5.30 10.82 4.58
CA LEU A 55 -6.63 11.43 4.58
C LEU A 55 -6.56 12.80 3.94
N THR A 56 -6.27 12.85 2.64
CA THR A 56 -6.91 13.86 1.81
C THR A 56 -8.20 13.25 1.24
N LYS A 57 -9.30 14.00 1.38
CA LYS A 57 -10.72 13.65 1.16
C LYS A 57 -11.11 12.91 -0.14
N ALA A 58 -10.17 12.55 -1.01
CA ALA A 58 -10.44 11.88 -2.28
C ALA A 58 -10.63 10.36 -2.16
N TYR A 59 -10.01 9.70 -1.18
CA TYR A 59 -10.10 8.23 -0.99
C TYR A 59 -10.28 7.88 0.48
N ALA A 60 -11.49 8.08 1.01
CA ALA A 60 -11.83 7.80 2.41
C ALA A 60 -11.84 6.29 2.79
N ASN A 61 -11.25 5.40 1.99
CA ASN A 61 -11.28 3.94 2.19
C ASN A 61 -9.97 3.29 1.68
N LEU A 62 -8.81 3.67 2.20
CA LEU A 62 -7.62 2.83 2.05
C LEU A 62 -7.86 1.55 2.87
N PRO A 63 -7.67 0.33 2.31
CA PRO A 63 -7.81 -0.88 3.10
C PRO A 63 -6.73 -0.92 4.19
N ASP A 64 -7.05 -1.58 5.29
CA ASP A 64 -6.10 -1.81 6.38
C ASP A 64 -4.86 -2.55 5.84
N THR A 65 -3.66 -2.24 6.33
CA THR A 65 -2.42 -2.85 5.83
C THR A 65 -2.37 -4.37 6.04
N ASN A 66 -3.12 -4.92 7.00
CA ASN A 66 -3.27 -6.37 7.14
C ASN A 66 -4.03 -7.00 5.97
N ASP A 67 -4.96 -6.27 5.35
CA ASP A 67 -5.75 -6.74 4.22
C ASP A 67 -4.97 -6.68 2.89
N PHE A 68 -3.79 -6.06 2.88
CA PHE A 68 -2.95 -6.04 1.69
C PHE A 68 -2.55 -7.48 1.33
N LYS A 69 -2.67 -7.80 0.05
CA LYS A 69 -2.19 -9.05 -0.50
C LYS A 69 -0.67 -9.00 -0.59
N LEU A 70 -0.01 -9.75 0.27
CA LEU A 70 1.44 -9.93 0.27
C LEU A 70 1.80 -11.14 -0.60
N LYS A 71 2.73 -10.93 -1.54
CA LYS A 71 3.36 -11.97 -2.36
C LYS A 71 4.86 -11.88 -2.22
N ILE A 72 5.49 -13.00 -1.90
CA ILE A 72 6.95 -13.11 -1.85
C ILE A 72 7.36 -14.17 -2.85
N LYS A 73 8.22 -13.79 -3.80
CA LYS A 73 8.72 -14.68 -4.86
C LYS A 73 10.22 -14.75 -4.82
N ASP A 74 10.79 -15.91 -5.10
CA ASP A 74 12.22 -16.04 -5.32
C ASP A 74 12.62 -15.58 -6.74
N SER A 75 13.92 -15.55 -7.02
CA SER A 75 14.47 -15.15 -8.33
C SER A 75 14.03 -16.02 -9.51
N SER A 76 13.50 -17.23 -9.27
CA SER A 76 12.93 -18.10 -10.31
C SER A 76 11.46 -17.79 -10.59
N GLY A 77 10.86 -16.88 -9.83
CA GLY A 77 9.43 -16.56 -9.87
C GLY A 77 8.57 -17.52 -9.03
N LYS A 78 9.17 -18.45 -8.27
CA LYS A 78 8.42 -19.35 -7.40
C LYS A 78 7.91 -18.60 -6.18
N THR A 79 6.63 -18.74 -5.91
CA THR A 79 5.97 -18.16 -4.73
C THR A 79 6.42 -18.85 -3.45
N VAL A 80 6.95 -18.06 -2.52
CA VAL A 80 7.32 -18.44 -1.15
C VAL A 80 6.15 -18.20 -0.20
N TYR A 81 5.44 -17.09 -0.39
CA TYR A 81 4.26 -16.72 0.37
C TYR A 81 3.27 -15.98 -0.54
N GLU A 82 1.98 -16.27 -0.39
CA GLU A 82 0.88 -15.50 -0.99
C GLU A 82 -0.31 -15.55 -0.03
N GLY A 83 -0.74 -14.39 0.45
CA GLY A 83 -1.81 -14.27 1.45
C GLY A 83 -2.00 -12.82 1.91
N ALA A 84 -2.87 -12.60 2.88
CA ALA A 84 -3.03 -11.31 3.52
C ALA A 84 -1.78 -10.99 4.37
N TYR A 85 -1.32 -9.75 4.39
CA TYR A 85 -0.16 -9.35 5.18
C TYR A 85 -0.36 -9.65 6.67
N GLY A 86 -1.58 -9.49 7.19
CA GLY A 86 -1.92 -9.83 8.58
C GLY A 86 -1.71 -11.31 8.91
N ASP A 87 -1.93 -12.19 7.94
CA ASP A 87 -1.75 -13.65 8.08
C ASP A 87 -0.30 -14.10 7.86
N CYS A 88 0.57 -13.20 7.40
CA CYS A 88 1.96 -13.51 7.18
C CYS A 88 2.66 -13.70 8.53
N PRO A 89 3.43 -14.79 8.73
CA PRO A 89 4.25 -14.91 9.94
C PRO A 89 5.26 -13.76 10.01
N GLU A 90 5.61 -13.36 11.23
CA GLU A 90 6.51 -12.23 11.49
C GLU A 90 7.90 -12.43 10.87
N VAL A 91 8.40 -13.67 10.93
CA VAL A 91 9.66 -14.10 10.35
C VAL A 91 9.39 -15.28 9.42
N ILE A 92 9.87 -15.16 8.19
CA ILE A 92 9.84 -16.24 7.21
C ILE A 92 11.26 -16.77 7.05
N GLU A 93 11.46 -18.05 7.29
CA GLU A 93 12.71 -18.71 6.95
C GLU A 93 12.74 -19.06 5.47
N VAL A 94 13.67 -18.47 4.74
CA VAL A 94 13.83 -18.67 3.29
C VAL A 94 15.26 -19.08 2.98
N ARG A 95 15.50 -19.66 1.80
CA ARG A 95 16.87 -19.97 1.38
C ARG A 95 17.66 -18.69 1.11
N ALA A 96 18.98 -18.74 1.19
CA ALA A 96 19.82 -17.65 0.73
C ALA A 96 19.54 -17.39 -0.76
N GLY A 97 19.34 -16.13 -1.13
CA GLY A 97 18.92 -15.76 -2.48
C GLY A 97 18.28 -14.38 -2.56
N ASN A 98 17.82 -14.05 -3.76
CA ASN A 98 17.11 -12.81 -4.04
C ASN A 98 15.61 -13.08 -4.06
N TYR A 99 14.86 -12.18 -3.45
CA TYR A 99 13.41 -12.24 -3.35
C TYR A 99 12.79 -10.92 -3.79
N THR A 100 11.64 -11.01 -4.42
CA THR A 100 10.75 -9.88 -4.70
C THR A 100 9.57 -9.97 -3.74
N VAL A 101 9.39 -8.92 -2.93
CA VAL A 101 8.30 -8.75 -1.99
C VAL A 101 7.34 -7.72 -2.57
N ILE A 102 6.09 -8.12 -2.80
CA ILE A 102 5.05 -7.28 -3.40
C ILE A 102 3.90 -7.23 -2.40
N ALA A 103 3.44 -6.04 -2.04
CA ALA A 103 2.19 -5.85 -1.30
C ALA A 103 1.24 -5.00 -2.12
N GLU A 104 -0.02 -5.46 -2.26
CA GLU A 104 -1.05 -4.77 -3.04
C GLU A 104 -2.34 -4.66 -2.23
N SER A 105 -2.95 -3.48 -2.21
CA SER A 105 -4.20 -3.18 -1.51
C SER A 105 -5.40 -3.95 -2.07
N SER A 106 -5.33 -4.34 -3.35
CA SER A 106 -6.38 -5.06 -4.07
C SER A 106 -5.81 -5.68 -5.33
N GLU A 107 -6.46 -6.72 -5.87
CA GLU A 107 -6.11 -7.25 -7.19
C GLU A 107 -6.56 -6.29 -8.29
N PHE A 108 -5.65 -5.96 -9.22
CA PHE A 108 -5.95 -5.12 -10.37
C PHE A 108 -5.37 -5.73 -11.65
N SER A 109 -6.22 -6.37 -12.46
CA SER A 109 -5.80 -7.06 -13.69
C SER A 109 -6.39 -6.46 -14.97
N LYS A 110 -7.43 -5.62 -14.85
CA LYS A 110 -8.13 -5.00 -15.98
C LYS A 110 -8.64 -3.62 -15.61
N PRO A 111 -8.84 -2.72 -16.59
CA PRO A 111 -9.37 -1.39 -16.32
C PRO A 111 -10.75 -1.42 -15.66
N MET A 112 -10.97 -0.56 -14.67
CA MET A 112 -12.22 -0.45 -13.94
C MET A 112 -12.38 0.92 -13.27
N PHE A 113 -13.61 1.29 -12.91
CA PHE A 113 -13.90 2.56 -12.25
C PHE A 113 -13.68 2.49 -10.74
N ASP A 114 -13.25 3.62 -10.15
CA ASP A 114 -13.09 3.79 -8.69
C ASP A 114 -12.28 2.68 -8.00
N ALA A 115 -11.19 2.26 -8.64
CA ALA A 115 -10.32 1.20 -8.15
C ALA A 115 -8.85 1.63 -8.17
N PRO A 116 -8.46 2.62 -7.35
CA PRO A 116 -7.05 2.85 -7.10
C PRO A 116 -6.43 1.60 -6.48
N GLN A 117 -5.21 1.27 -6.88
CA GLN A 117 -4.43 0.17 -6.32
C GLN A 117 -3.21 0.80 -5.65
N PHE A 118 -3.02 0.51 -4.37
CA PHE A 118 -1.89 0.97 -3.58
C PHE A 118 -1.00 -0.22 -3.23
N GLY A 119 0.29 0.00 -3.10
CA GLY A 119 1.22 -1.08 -2.84
C GLY A 119 2.67 -0.67 -3.02
N ASP A 120 3.55 -1.63 -2.82
CA ASP A 120 4.97 -1.50 -3.03
C ASP A 120 5.57 -2.82 -3.53
N GLU A 121 6.67 -2.71 -4.28
CA GLU A 121 7.46 -3.84 -4.74
C GLU A 121 8.92 -3.59 -4.38
N GLN A 122 9.46 -4.45 -3.51
CA GLN A 122 10.84 -4.37 -3.03
C GLN A 122 11.61 -5.64 -3.41
N CYS A 123 12.86 -5.45 -3.83
CA CYS A 123 13.79 -6.55 -4.03
C CYS A 123 14.76 -6.63 -2.84
N VAL A 124 14.94 -7.83 -2.29
CA VAL A 124 15.81 -8.08 -1.13
C VAL A 124 16.72 -9.28 -1.37
N SER A 125 17.97 -9.15 -0.95
CA SER A 125 18.96 -10.23 -0.98
C SER A 125 19.20 -10.75 0.43
N ILE A 126 19.13 -12.06 0.60
CA ILE A 126 19.28 -12.73 1.90
C ILE A 126 20.49 -13.66 1.83
N SER A 127 21.42 -13.48 2.77
CA SER A 127 22.58 -14.36 2.93
C SER A 127 22.27 -15.50 3.89
N ALA A 128 22.98 -16.62 3.77
CA ALA A 128 22.89 -17.73 4.72
C ALA A 128 23.19 -17.28 6.15
N GLY A 129 22.35 -17.70 7.11
CA GLY A 129 22.39 -17.25 8.51
C GLY A 129 22.08 -15.75 8.71
N GLY A 130 21.80 -15.00 7.64
CA GLY A 130 21.49 -13.59 7.68
C GLY A 130 20.02 -13.32 7.95
N SER A 131 19.73 -12.10 8.41
CA SER A 131 18.38 -11.57 8.54
C SER A 131 18.21 -10.37 7.63
N ALA A 132 17.09 -10.29 6.92
CA ALA A 132 16.73 -9.15 6.09
C ALA A 132 15.38 -8.57 6.51
N ARG A 133 15.36 -7.25 6.64
CA ARG A 133 14.16 -6.48 6.93
C ARG A 133 13.75 -5.71 5.69
N VAL A 134 12.57 -6.01 5.16
CA VAL A 134 11.96 -5.25 4.06
C VAL A 134 11.02 -4.22 4.66
N LEU A 135 11.17 -2.97 4.23
CA LEU A 135 10.29 -1.88 4.56
C LEU A 135 9.50 -1.53 3.29
N LEU A 136 8.19 -1.70 3.33
CA LEU A 136 7.28 -1.42 2.24
C LEU A 136 6.74 0.00 2.39
N ASP A 137 7.02 0.82 1.38
CA ASP A 137 6.58 2.20 1.28
C ASP A 137 5.48 2.29 0.21
N CYS A 138 4.25 2.06 0.65
CA CYS A 138 3.14 1.87 -0.26
C CYS A 138 2.72 3.17 -0.92
N ALA A 139 2.50 3.11 -2.22
CA ALA A 139 1.96 4.22 -2.99
C ALA A 139 1.00 3.73 -4.07
N GLN A 140 0.28 4.66 -4.71
CA GLN A 140 -0.60 4.28 -5.81
C GLN A 140 0.24 3.69 -6.96
N MET A 141 -0.02 2.43 -7.29
CA MET A 141 0.70 1.68 -8.32
C MET A 141 0.08 1.87 -9.71
N ASN A 142 -1.22 2.15 -9.75
CA ASN A 142 -1.98 2.31 -10.98
C ASN A 142 -2.20 3.79 -11.33
N CYS A 143 -2.70 4.05 -12.54
CA CYS A 143 -2.96 5.40 -13.05
C CYS A 143 -4.45 5.59 -13.34
N GLY A 144 -4.91 6.84 -13.38
CA GLY A 144 -6.31 7.19 -13.55
C GLY A 144 -6.56 8.13 -14.72
N MET A 145 -7.65 7.89 -15.45
CA MET A 145 -8.18 8.77 -16.48
C MET A 145 -9.67 9.02 -16.24
N ARG A 146 -10.07 10.29 -16.24
CA ARG A 146 -11.47 10.71 -16.22
C ARG A 146 -11.80 11.44 -17.51
N LEU A 147 -12.95 11.14 -18.11
CA LEU A 147 -13.45 11.90 -19.25
C LEU A 147 -14.41 12.99 -18.77
N SER A 148 -14.23 14.20 -19.28
CA SER A 148 -15.16 15.32 -19.12
C SER A 148 -15.74 15.65 -20.49
N LEU A 149 -17.04 15.43 -20.67
CA LEU A 149 -17.67 15.60 -21.98
C LEU A 149 -18.45 16.90 -22.01
N SER A 150 -18.06 17.81 -22.92
CA SER A 150 -18.75 19.09 -23.09
C SER A 150 -20.17 18.89 -23.64
N GLU A 151 -21.03 19.90 -23.47
CA GLU A 151 -22.36 19.90 -24.08
C GLU A 151 -22.29 19.81 -25.62
N SER A 152 -21.29 20.46 -26.23
CA SER A 152 -21.08 20.39 -27.67
C SER A 152 -20.76 18.96 -28.13
N PHE A 153 -19.94 18.23 -27.37
CA PHE A 153 -19.62 16.83 -27.67
C PHE A 153 -20.86 15.93 -27.53
N ARG A 154 -21.60 16.08 -26.43
CA ARG A 154 -22.82 15.31 -26.15
C ARG A 154 -23.88 15.51 -27.23
N SER A 155 -23.99 16.73 -27.75
CA SER A 155 -24.95 17.08 -28.80
C SER A 155 -24.51 16.53 -30.16
N ALA A 156 -23.22 16.62 -30.50
CA ALA A 156 -22.70 16.20 -31.80
C ALA A 156 -22.58 14.67 -31.95
N TYR A 157 -22.31 13.95 -30.87
CA TYR A 157 -22.01 12.52 -30.87
C TYR A 157 -22.98 11.71 -30.00
N SER A 158 -24.25 12.09 -29.97
CA SER A 158 -25.25 11.53 -29.03
C SER A 158 -25.48 10.01 -29.13
N ASP A 159 -25.16 9.39 -30.27
CA ASP A 159 -25.26 7.95 -30.54
C ASP A 159 -23.93 7.21 -30.44
N ALA A 160 -22.83 7.91 -30.15
CA ALA A 160 -21.51 7.31 -30.05
C ALA A 160 -21.31 6.58 -28.71
N VAL A 161 -20.49 5.53 -28.74
CA VAL A 161 -20.06 4.81 -27.54
C VAL A 161 -18.58 5.06 -27.30
N LEU A 162 -18.22 5.52 -26.10
CA LEU A 162 -16.83 5.73 -25.73
C LEU A 162 -16.28 4.51 -25.01
N PHE A 163 -15.01 4.21 -25.27
CA PHE A 163 -14.26 3.19 -24.56
C PHE A 163 -12.85 3.69 -24.26
N LEU A 164 -12.35 3.34 -23.09
CA LEU A 164 -10.94 3.51 -22.73
C LEU A 164 -10.25 2.16 -22.89
N LYS A 165 -9.15 2.12 -23.63
CA LYS A 165 -8.43 0.88 -23.92
C LYS A 165 -6.96 0.99 -23.52
N SER A 166 -6.49 -0.01 -22.79
CA SER A 166 -5.08 -0.22 -22.44
C SER A 166 -4.63 -1.62 -22.90
N SER A 167 -3.38 -1.97 -22.62
CA SER A 167 -2.87 -3.34 -22.80
C SER A 167 -3.60 -4.37 -21.92
N SER A 168 -4.15 -3.95 -20.78
CA SER A 168 -4.84 -4.82 -19.82
C SER A 168 -6.34 -4.99 -20.09
N GLY A 169 -6.92 -4.23 -21.02
CA GLY A 169 -8.31 -4.42 -21.44
C GLY A 169 -9.00 -3.16 -21.92
N ASN A 170 -10.32 -3.26 -22.08
CA ASN A 170 -11.20 -2.18 -22.53
C ASN A 170 -12.25 -1.89 -21.46
N LEU A 171 -12.55 -0.61 -21.24
CA LEU A 171 -13.58 -0.14 -20.31
C LEU A 171 -14.54 0.80 -21.04
N MET A 172 -15.82 0.42 -21.10
CA MET A 172 -16.86 1.28 -21.66
C MET A 172 -17.09 2.49 -20.77
N TYR A 173 -17.13 3.68 -21.36
CA TYR A 173 -17.32 4.96 -20.68
C TYR A 173 -18.64 5.59 -21.14
N SER A 174 -19.69 5.46 -20.34
CA SER A 174 -20.98 6.05 -20.69
C SER A 174 -20.92 7.58 -20.64
N PHE A 175 -21.80 8.27 -21.37
CA PHE A 175 -21.87 9.73 -21.29
C PHE A 175 -22.29 10.25 -19.90
N ALA A 176 -22.98 9.46 -19.09
CA ALA A 176 -23.35 9.83 -17.73
C ALA A 176 -22.24 9.55 -16.70
N GLU A 177 -21.17 8.86 -17.10
CA GLU A 177 -20.09 8.46 -16.21
C GLU A 177 -19.28 9.68 -15.76
N LYS A 178 -18.95 9.70 -14.47
CA LYS A 178 -18.21 10.78 -13.79
C LYS A 178 -17.03 10.26 -12.99
N ARG A 179 -16.95 8.94 -12.80
CA ARG A 179 -15.90 8.27 -12.04
C ARG A 179 -14.59 8.28 -12.80
N THR A 180 -13.52 8.08 -12.05
CA THR A 180 -12.19 7.89 -12.65
C THR A 180 -12.04 6.43 -13.03
N ALA A 181 -11.63 6.17 -14.27
CA ALA A 181 -11.20 4.86 -14.70
C ALA A 181 -9.73 4.66 -14.34
N TYR A 182 -9.39 3.53 -13.76
CA TYR A 182 -8.01 3.16 -13.41
C TYR A 182 -7.45 2.18 -14.42
N PHE A 183 -6.13 2.20 -14.60
CA PHE A 183 -5.37 1.37 -15.54
C PHE A 183 -4.02 1.02 -14.94
N LEU A 184 -3.45 -0.12 -15.34
CA LEU A 184 -2.03 -0.36 -15.12
C LEU A 184 -1.21 0.68 -15.92
N PRO A 185 -0.04 1.10 -15.43
CA PRO A 185 0.82 2.03 -16.16
C PRO A 185 1.10 1.57 -17.58
N GLY A 186 1.07 2.50 -18.53
CA GLY A 186 1.22 2.25 -19.95
C GLY A 186 0.35 3.15 -20.81
N SER A 187 0.22 2.79 -22.08
CA SER A 187 -0.57 3.55 -23.05
C SER A 187 -2.07 3.31 -22.86
N VAL A 188 -2.82 4.39 -22.63
CA VAL A 188 -4.28 4.41 -22.56
C VAL A 188 -4.82 5.20 -23.76
N SER A 189 -5.74 4.58 -24.49
CA SER A 189 -6.39 5.13 -25.68
C SER A 189 -7.85 5.47 -25.39
N VAL A 190 -8.27 6.67 -25.80
CA VAL A 190 -9.68 7.07 -25.82
C VAL A 190 -10.21 6.74 -27.20
N MET A 191 -11.17 5.82 -27.25
CA MET A 191 -11.80 5.38 -28.49
C MET A 191 -13.27 5.78 -28.51
N MET A 192 -13.76 6.07 -29.71
CA MET A 192 -15.17 6.35 -29.98
C MET A 192 -15.64 5.41 -31.07
N SER A 193 -16.75 4.73 -30.82
CA SER A 193 -17.43 3.90 -31.81
C SER A 193 -18.73 4.59 -32.23
N GLN A 194 -18.87 4.88 -33.52
CA GLN A 194 -20.08 5.50 -34.09
C GLN A 194 -20.39 4.86 -35.44
N GLY A 195 -21.64 4.45 -35.66
CA GLY A 195 -22.05 3.80 -36.91
C GLY A 195 -21.27 2.53 -37.26
N GLY A 196 -20.77 1.80 -36.26
CA GLY A 196 -19.96 0.58 -36.43
C GLY A 196 -18.51 0.82 -36.84
N LYS A 197 -18.02 2.06 -36.75
CA LYS A 197 -16.60 2.41 -36.96
C LYS A 197 -15.98 2.86 -35.65
N ASP A 198 -14.83 2.28 -35.34
CA ASP A 198 -14.02 2.65 -34.18
C ASP A 198 -12.95 3.66 -34.60
N GLU A 199 -12.91 4.80 -33.93
CA GLU A 199 -11.91 5.85 -34.10
C GLU A 199 -11.15 6.07 -32.80
N VAL A 200 -9.82 6.17 -32.90
CA VAL A 200 -8.97 6.53 -31.77
C VAL A 200 -8.88 8.05 -31.71
N ILE A 201 -9.49 8.65 -30.68
CA ILE A 201 -9.47 10.10 -30.47
C ILE A 201 -8.08 10.54 -30.01
N MET A 202 -7.51 9.82 -29.04
CA MET A 202 -6.18 10.12 -28.51
C MET A 202 -5.56 8.90 -27.85
N VAL A 203 -4.24 8.94 -27.71
CA VAL A 203 -3.46 8.00 -26.91
C VAL A 203 -2.61 8.81 -25.92
N LYS A 204 -2.55 8.35 -24.67
CA LYS A 204 -1.72 8.94 -23.63
C LYS A 204 -0.96 7.84 -22.91
N ASP A 205 0.35 8.00 -22.84
CA ASP A 205 1.16 7.22 -21.92
C ASP A 205 0.99 7.77 -20.51
N LEU A 206 0.53 6.90 -19.61
CA LEU A 206 0.33 7.18 -18.20
C LEU A 206 1.29 6.33 -17.37
N LYS A 207 2.01 6.97 -16.46
CA LYS A 207 2.86 6.32 -15.46
C LYS A 207 2.05 6.00 -14.21
N GLU A 208 2.60 5.19 -13.32
CA GLU A 208 2.09 5.04 -11.95
C GLU A 208 1.77 6.42 -11.34
N ARG A 209 0.67 6.51 -10.59
CA ARG A 209 0.18 7.75 -9.94
C ARG A 209 -0.34 8.85 -10.89
N ASP A 210 -0.20 8.73 -12.22
CA ASP A 210 -0.75 9.74 -13.12
C ASP A 210 -2.28 9.78 -13.01
N MET A 211 -2.85 10.96 -12.77
CA MET A 211 -4.29 11.19 -12.71
C MET A 211 -4.65 12.31 -13.71
N VAL A 212 -5.36 11.96 -14.78
CA VAL A 212 -5.63 12.89 -15.88
C VAL A 212 -7.12 13.09 -16.10
N THR A 213 -7.53 14.34 -16.29
CA THR A 213 -8.87 14.64 -16.84
C THR A 213 -8.75 15.02 -18.30
N VAL A 214 -9.37 14.23 -19.16
CA VAL A 214 -9.44 14.46 -20.61
C VAL A 214 -10.78 15.11 -20.89
N THR A 215 -10.78 16.34 -21.38
CA THR A 215 -12.00 17.00 -21.82
C THR A 215 -12.19 16.79 -23.32
N LEU A 216 -13.33 16.22 -23.69
CA LEU A 216 -13.74 16.04 -25.09
C LEU A 216 -14.79 17.09 -25.46
N SER A 217 -14.54 17.78 -26.56
CA SER A 217 -15.43 18.81 -27.12
C SER A 217 -15.58 18.65 -28.63
N ALA A 218 -16.76 19.00 -29.15
CA ALA A 218 -16.95 19.12 -30.59
C ALA A 218 -16.59 20.56 -31.02
N PRO A 219 -15.86 20.74 -32.14
CA PRO A 219 -15.53 22.05 -32.67
C PRO A 219 -16.79 22.72 -33.17
N VAL A 220 -16.93 24.02 -32.87
CA VAL A 220 -17.97 24.84 -33.50
C VAL A 220 -17.58 24.96 -34.97
N SER A 221 -18.45 24.56 -35.88
CA SER A 221 -18.20 24.57 -37.32
C SER A 221 -17.76 25.96 -37.78
N GLN A 222 -16.46 26.17 -37.96
CA GLN A 222 -15.96 27.26 -38.79
C GLN A 222 -15.99 26.74 -40.22
N THR A 223 -16.72 27.47 -41.06
CA THR A 223 -16.89 27.24 -42.50
C THR A 223 -15.60 26.78 -43.16
N GLY A 224 -15.55 25.54 -43.66
CA GLY A 224 -14.60 25.13 -44.70
C GLY A 224 -13.66 23.94 -44.44
N ALA A 225 -13.76 23.18 -43.35
CA ALA A 225 -12.92 21.99 -43.14
C ALA A 225 -13.74 20.72 -42.89
N SER A 226 -13.71 19.78 -43.84
CA SER A 226 -14.28 18.43 -43.73
C SER A 226 -13.39 17.53 -42.85
N GLY A 227 -13.46 17.75 -41.54
CA GLY A 227 -12.89 16.85 -40.55
C GLY A 227 -13.80 16.83 -39.32
N CYS A 228 -14.27 15.64 -38.94
CA CYS A 228 -15.02 15.42 -37.69
C CYS A 228 -14.03 15.52 -36.51
N GLY A 229 -13.45 16.68 -36.28
CA GLY A 229 -12.29 16.81 -35.39
C GLY A 229 -12.70 16.95 -33.94
N VAL A 230 -12.69 15.88 -33.14
CA VAL A 230 -12.87 16.00 -31.69
C VAL A 230 -11.74 16.87 -31.12
N ALA A 231 -12.10 17.98 -30.47
CA ALA A 231 -11.16 18.83 -29.77
C ALA A 231 -10.90 18.26 -28.37
N VAL A 232 -9.64 17.91 -28.12
CA VAL A 232 -9.17 17.35 -26.85
C VAL A 232 -8.41 18.42 -26.08
N SER A 233 -8.82 18.69 -24.84
CA SER A 233 -7.99 19.42 -23.89
C SER A 233 -7.62 18.52 -22.72
N LEU A 234 -6.33 18.53 -22.38
CA LEU A 234 -5.79 17.77 -21.26
C LEU A 234 -5.60 18.72 -20.10
N ASP A 235 -6.36 18.47 -19.04
CA ASP A 235 -6.09 19.10 -17.77
C ASP A 235 -5.25 18.15 -16.92
N THR A 236 -3.94 18.42 -16.90
CA THR A 236 -2.99 17.80 -15.97
C THR A 236 -2.81 18.65 -14.71
N THR A 237 -3.50 19.80 -14.60
CA THR A 237 -3.36 20.75 -13.47
C THR A 237 -4.11 20.32 -12.22
N ARG A 238 -4.85 19.21 -12.28
CA ARG A 238 -5.00 18.34 -11.12
C ARG A 238 -3.81 17.39 -11.00
N VAL A 239 -2.62 17.99 -10.97
CA VAL A 239 -1.57 17.52 -10.06
C VAL A 239 -2.23 17.69 -8.69
N TRP A 240 -2.95 16.69 -8.21
CA TRP A 240 -2.97 16.53 -6.77
C TRP A 240 -1.50 16.33 -6.44
N LEU A 241 -0.99 17.43 -5.88
CA LEU A 241 0.36 17.72 -5.50
C LEU A 241 1.04 16.44 -5.04
N HIS A 242 2.30 16.30 -5.45
CA HIS A 242 3.32 15.53 -4.74
C HIS A 242 2.79 14.88 -3.46
N GLU A 243 2.39 13.62 -3.58
CA GLU A 243 2.69 12.69 -2.53
C GLU A 243 3.66 11.71 -3.19
N ASP A 244 4.92 12.15 -3.21
CA ASP A 244 5.89 11.23 -2.65
C ASP A 244 5.29 10.85 -1.28
N LEU A 245 4.67 9.68 -1.18
CA LEU A 245 4.64 8.98 0.09
C LEU A 245 6.12 8.84 0.44
N VAL A 246 6.61 9.81 1.19
CA VAL A 246 7.75 9.63 2.06
C VAL A 246 7.11 9.29 3.38
N VAL A 247 6.75 8.02 3.56
CA VAL A 247 6.49 7.50 4.90
C VAL A 247 7.87 7.31 5.55
N GLY A 248 8.42 8.44 5.99
CA GLY A 248 9.81 8.57 6.41
C GLY A 248 10.16 9.90 7.06
N GLY A 249 9.17 10.76 7.32
CA GLY A 249 9.28 11.63 8.48
C GLY A 249 8.99 10.79 9.72
N ALA A 250 9.79 10.91 10.78
CA ALA A 250 9.39 10.37 12.07
C ALA A 250 7.97 10.89 12.37
N SER A 251 6.97 10.00 12.41
CA SER A 251 5.61 10.37 12.80
C SER A 251 5.69 10.96 14.19
N SER A 252 5.12 12.14 14.35
CA SER A 252 5.26 12.90 15.60
C SER A 252 4.32 12.39 16.68
N GLY A 253 3.31 11.59 16.31
CA GLY A 253 2.27 11.10 17.21
C GLY A 253 1.34 12.21 17.71
N THR A 254 1.41 13.43 17.16
CA THR A 254 0.67 14.59 17.68
C THR A 254 -0.83 14.55 17.40
N GLN A 255 -1.26 13.78 16.39
CA GLN A 255 -2.65 13.58 16.01
C GLN A 255 -2.93 12.10 15.77
N GLU A 256 -4.19 11.67 15.89
CA GLU A 256 -4.60 10.28 15.62
C GLU A 256 -4.21 9.86 14.20
N SER A 257 -4.42 10.76 13.23
CA SER A 257 -4.03 10.58 11.84
C SER A 257 -2.52 10.71 11.59
N ASP A 258 -1.68 10.73 12.62
CA ASP A 258 -0.21 10.62 12.56
C ASP A 258 0.29 9.69 13.69
N ALA A 259 -0.52 8.69 14.06
CA ALA A 259 -0.16 7.76 15.12
C ALA A 259 1.12 6.98 14.78
N MET A 260 2.05 6.94 15.73
CA MET A 260 3.29 6.16 15.65
C MET A 260 2.97 4.67 15.59
N THR A 261 3.67 3.90 14.75
CA THR A 261 3.52 2.44 14.81
C THR A 261 4.24 1.87 16.03
N VAL A 262 3.96 0.60 16.35
CA VAL A 262 4.71 -0.15 17.35
C VAL A 262 6.23 -0.09 17.11
N SER A 263 6.67 -0.11 15.84
CA SER A 263 8.10 0.00 15.49
C SER A 263 8.69 1.39 15.74
N ASP A 264 7.91 2.45 15.49
CA ASP A 264 8.37 3.83 15.67
C ASP A 264 8.37 4.21 17.16
N ALA A 265 7.35 3.77 17.90
CA ALA A 265 7.19 4.04 19.31
C ALA A 265 8.38 3.54 20.14
N VAL A 266 8.99 2.40 19.77
CA VAL A 266 10.20 1.89 20.43
C VAL A 266 11.38 2.86 20.32
N ASN A 267 11.43 3.69 19.29
CA ASN A 267 12.47 4.70 19.10
C ASN A 267 12.09 6.09 19.65
N ALA A 268 10.84 6.27 20.10
CA ALA A 268 10.29 7.54 20.59
C ALA A 268 10.08 7.56 22.11
N VAL A 269 10.87 6.77 22.85
CA VAL A 269 10.81 6.68 24.31
C VAL A 269 11.00 8.05 24.97
N GLY A 270 10.11 8.38 25.91
CA GLY A 270 10.06 9.68 26.58
C GLY A 270 9.13 10.68 25.92
N SER A 271 8.47 10.32 24.81
CA SER A 271 7.40 11.13 24.24
C SER A 271 6.13 11.03 25.09
N GLU A 272 5.51 12.17 25.36
CA GLU A 272 4.28 12.29 26.16
C GLU A 272 3.10 12.69 25.25
N ASP A 273 1.88 12.29 25.62
CA ASP A 273 0.64 12.63 24.90
C ASP A 273 0.64 12.27 23.39
N VAL A 274 1.33 11.20 23.01
CA VAL A 274 1.44 10.76 21.61
C VAL A 274 0.48 9.61 21.28
N TRP A 275 0.00 9.59 20.04
CA TRP A 275 -0.79 8.50 19.48
C TRP A 275 0.11 7.36 19.02
N VAL A 276 -0.23 6.14 19.43
CA VAL A 276 0.43 4.89 19.01
C VAL A 276 -0.62 3.94 18.47
N THR A 277 -0.38 3.39 17.27
CA THR A 277 -1.27 2.44 16.59
C THR A 277 -0.64 1.05 16.50
N GLY A 278 -1.48 0.03 16.69
CA GLY A 278 -1.10 -1.38 16.57
C GLY A 278 -2.32 -2.31 16.63
N TYR A 279 -2.07 -3.61 16.55
CA TYR A 279 -3.10 -4.64 16.67
C TYR A 279 -3.11 -5.19 18.09
N ILE A 280 -4.30 -5.39 18.66
CA ILE A 280 -4.44 -6.01 19.97
C ILE A 280 -4.16 -7.51 19.80
N VAL A 281 -2.99 -7.97 20.28
CA VAL A 281 -2.55 -9.36 20.10
C VAL A 281 -2.59 -10.17 21.38
N GLY A 282 -2.74 -9.53 22.53
CA GLY A 282 -2.70 -10.24 23.80
C GLY A 282 -2.92 -9.37 25.02
N GLY A 283 -2.87 -10.02 26.18
CA GLY A 283 -3.12 -9.45 27.50
C GLY A 283 -2.39 -10.24 28.59
N ASP A 284 -2.85 -10.11 29.84
CA ASP A 284 -2.29 -10.79 31.02
C ASP A 284 -0.77 -10.63 31.15
N LEU A 285 -0.28 -9.41 30.90
CA LEU A 285 1.15 -9.13 30.90
C LEU A 285 1.75 -9.29 32.31
N THR A 286 2.91 -9.93 32.34
CA THR A 286 3.85 -9.91 33.46
C THR A 286 5.21 -9.41 32.96
N SER A 287 6.17 -9.23 33.87
CA SER A 287 7.55 -8.87 33.49
C SER A 287 8.23 -9.89 32.58
N ALA A 288 7.72 -11.14 32.51
CA ALA A 288 8.35 -12.24 31.79
C ALA A 288 7.43 -12.93 30.77
N SER A 289 6.11 -12.71 30.80
CA SER A 289 5.13 -13.44 29.98
C SER A 289 3.98 -12.55 29.52
N ALA A 290 3.29 -12.99 28.48
CA ALA A 290 2.01 -12.46 28.03
C ALA A 290 1.15 -13.64 27.54
N SER A 291 -0.17 -13.47 27.56
CA SER A 291 -1.11 -14.40 26.94
C SER A 291 -1.60 -13.82 25.61
N PHE A 292 -1.68 -14.64 24.58
CA PHE A 292 -2.17 -14.26 23.24
C PHE A 292 -3.57 -14.82 22.95
N ASP A 293 -4.01 -15.79 23.75
CA ASP A 293 -5.29 -16.48 23.59
C ASP A 293 -6.20 -16.28 24.81
N PRO A 294 -7.53 -16.21 24.63
CA PRO A 294 -8.49 -16.19 25.72
C PRO A 294 -8.52 -17.54 26.48
N PRO A 295 -8.98 -17.58 27.74
CA PRO A 295 -9.56 -16.47 28.50
C PRO A 295 -8.50 -15.58 29.19
N PHE A 296 -8.68 -14.27 29.09
CA PHE A 296 -7.86 -13.27 29.78
C PHE A 296 -8.38 -13.02 31.20
N LYS A 297 -7.48 -12.58 32.10
CA LYS A 297 -7.79 -12.34 33.53
C LYS A 297 -7.56 -10.89 33.95
N SER A 298 -6.67 -10.18 33.28
CA SER A 298 -6.30 -8.80 33.56
C SER A 298 -7.08 -7.84 32.68
N GLN A 299 -7.75 -6.88 33.31
CA GLN A 299 -8.38 -5.75 32.63
C GLN A 299 -7.46 -4.54 32.54
N THR A 300 -6.26 -4.61 33.10
CA THR A 300 -5.40 -3.43 33.33
C THR A 300 -4.36 -3.20 32.26
N ASN A 301 -4.23 -4.12 31.30
CA ASN A 301 -3.20 -4.09 30.29
C ASN A 301 -3.60 -4.86 29.04
N LEU A 302 -3.02 -4.45 27.91
CA LEU A 302 -3.07 -5.16 26.64
C LEU A 302 -1.71 -5.08 25.95
N LEU A 303 -1.54 -5.89 24.91
CA LEU A 303 -0.34 -5.97 24.10
C LEU A 303 -0.67 -5.53 22.67
N LEU A 304 0.08 -4.56 22.16
CA LEU A 304 0.00 -4.09 20.78
C LEU A 304 1.12 -4.69 19.94
N GLY A 305 0.77 -5.46 18.93
CA GLY A 305 1.68 -6.00 17.93
C GLY A 305 1.68 -5.17 16.64
N PRO A 306 2.77 -5.21 15.86
CA PRO A 306 2.78 -4.62 14.51
C PRO A 306 1.86 -5.36 13.53
N ARG A 307 1.44 -6.61 13.83
CA ARG A 307 0.45 -7.38 13.05
C ARG A 307 -0.50 -8.12 13.99
N SER A 308 -1.65 -8.56 13.47
CA SER A 308 -2.66 -9.31 14.23
C SER A 308 -2.22 -10.71 14.65
N THR A 309 -1.27 -11.32 13.94
CA THR A 309 -0.78 -12.70 14.19
C THR A 309 0.49 -12.76 15.03
N VAL A 310 0.98 -11.61 15.53
CA VAL A 310 2.20 -11.59 16.35
C VAL A 310 1.97 -12.35 17.64
N THR A 311 2.81 -13.34 17.87
CA THR A 311 2.83 -14.18 19.09
C THR A 311 4.14 -14.04 19.86
N ASP A 312 5.08 -13.21 19.38
CA ASP A 312 6.27 -12.86 20.13
C ASP A 312 6.05 -11.58 20.93
N ARG A 313 6.27 -11.69 22.24
CA ARG A 313 6.15 -10.59 23.18
C ARG A 313 7.23 -9.52 22.93
N THR A 314 8.41 -9.89 22.46
CA THR A 314 9.52 -8.93 22.31
C THR A 314 9.34 -7.94 21.17
N SER A 315 8.54 -8.33 20.17
CA SER A 315 8.14 -7.49 19.04
C SER A 315 6.92 -6.61 19.31
N CYS A 316 6.38 -6.67 20.52
CA CYS A 316 5.17 -5.97 20.90
C CYS A 316 5.43 -4.80 21.86
N LEU A 317 4.45 -3.91 21.93
CA LEU A 317 4.40 -2.79 22.85
C LEU A 317 3.33 -3.04 23.92
N SER A 318 3.70 -2.85 25.18
CA SER A 318 2.79 -3.02 26.31
C SER A 318 1.94 -1.76 26.53
N VAL A 319 0.64 -1.89 26.72
CA VAL A 319 -0.24 -0.73 26.95
C VAL A 319 -0.91 -0.83 28.30
N GLN A 320 -0.81 0.24 29.07
CA GLN A 320 -1.58 0.39 30.30
C GLN A 320 -3.02 0.75 29.96
N LEU A 321 -3.97 0.12 30.64
CA LEU A 321 -5.38 0.49 30.64
C LEU A 321 -5.72 1.07 32.02
N PRO A 322 -5.62 2.40 32.24
CA PRO A 322 -6.03 3.06 33.48
C PRO A 322 -7.52 2.88 33.74
N ASP A 323 -7.99 3.21 34.94
CA ASP A 323 -9.41 3.08 35.29
C ASP A 323 -10.23 4.21 34.65
N ASN A 324 -10.45 4.11 33.35
CA ASN A 324 -11.12 5.11 32.52
C ASN A 324 -11.80 4.43 31.30
N GLN A 325 -12.34 5.26 30.40
CA GLN A 325 -13.02 4.83 29.18
C GLN A 325 -12.18 3.89 28.28
N VAL A 326 -10.84 4.02 28.30
CA VAL A 326 -9.95 3.18 27.49
C VAL A 326 -9.99 1.74 28.00
N ARG A 327 -9.97 1.54 29.34
CA ARG A 327 -10.12 0.21 29.94
C ARG A 327 -11.49 -0.38 29.67
N GLU A 328 -12.55 0.39 29.91
CA GLU A 328 -13.91 -0.11 29.71
C GLU A 328 -14.11 -0.61 28.28
N ALA A 329 -13.56 0.09 27.30
CA ALA A 329 -13.70 -0.27 25.89
C ALA A 329 -12.73 -1.37 25.40
N LEU A 330 -11.48 -1.41 25.88
CA LEU A 330 -10.42 -2.25 25.28
C LEU A 330 -10.00 -3.45 26.13
N ASN A 331 -10.57 -3.64 27.33
CA ASN A 331 -10.17 -4.76 28.20
C ASN A 331 -10.54 -6.12 27.58
N LEU A 332 -9.56 -7.02 27.49
CA LEU A 332 -9.75 -8.33 26.86
C LEU A 332 -10.55 -9.35 27.70
N VAL A 333 -10.81 -9.05 28.98
CA VAL A 333 -11.68 -9.89 29.83
C VAL A 333 -13.14 -9.72 29.42
N GLY A 334 -13.58 -8.47 29.21
CA GLY A 334 -14.91 -8.13 28.74
C GLY A 334 -15.06 -8.20 27.21
N HIS A 335 -13.95 -8.01 26.49
CA HIS A 335 -13.92 -7.90 25.03
C HIS A 335 -12.88 -8.83 24.37
N PRO A 336 -12.99 -10.16 24.52
CA PRO A 336 -12.06 -11.10 23.87
C PRO A 336 -12.11 -11.04 22.34
N GLU A 337 -13.19 -10.54 21.74
CA GLU A 337 -13.36 -10.32 20.30
C GLU A 337 -12.43 -9.25 19.71
N LEU A 338 -11.77 -8.45 20.56
CA LEU A 338 -10.84 -7.41 20.12
C LEU A 338 -9.47 -7.98 19.71
N ILE A 339 -9.18 -9.26 19.98
CA ILE A 339 -7.96 -9.89 19.48
C ILE A 339 -7.91 -9.79 17.94
N GLY A 340 -6.78 -9.31 17.44
CA GLY A 340 -6.53 -9.04 16.03
C GLY A 340 -7.10 -7.71 15.52
N LYS A 341 -7.87 -6.96 16.33
CA LYS A 341 -8.39 -5.63 15.94
C LYS A 341 -7.34 -4.56 16.05
N ARG A 342 -7.40 -3.60 15.12
CA ARG A 342 -6.51 -2.44 15.11
C ARG A 342 -7.05 -1.36 16.04
N VAL A 343 -6.16 -0.77 16.82
CA VAL A 343 -6.48 0.33 17.73
C VAL A 343 -5.38 1.38 17.68
N ALA A 344 -5.77 2.64 17.84
CA ALA A 344 -4.86 3.72 18.19
C ALA A 344 -5.14 4.14 19.64
N VAL A 345 -4.09 4.30 20.44
CA VAL A 345 -4.17 4.77 21.83
C VAL A 345 -3.28 5.97 22.02
N LYS A 346 -3.74 6.95 22.81
CA LYS A 346 -2.95 8.13 23.15
C LYS A 346 -2.41 8.03 24.57
N GLY A 347 -1.11 8.23 24.75
CA GLY A 347 -0.47 8.23 26.05
C GLY A 347 1.04 8.47 25.98
N ASP A 348 1.74 8.09 27.04
CA ASP A 348 3.17 8.37 27.23
C ASP A 348 4.02 7.13 26.93
N ILE A 349 5.01 7.27 26.05
CA ILE A 349 5.92 6.18 25.70
C ILE A 349 7.01 6.06 26.77
N VAL A 350 7.01 4.92 27.47
CA VAL A 350 8.00 4.60 28.50
C VAL A 350 8.94 3.48 28.06
N ALA A 351 10.19 3.57 28.50
CA ALA A 351 11.23 2.60 28.18
C ALA A 351 10.90 1.19 28.70
N SER A 352 10.16 1.10 29.81
CA SER A 352 9.78 -0.17 30.41
C SER A 352 8.42 -0.11 31.08
N TYR A 353 7.48 -0.90 30.57
CA TYR A 353 6.26 -1.31 31.24
C TYR A 353 6.12 -2.82 31.03
N PHE A 354 5.94 -3.56 32.12
CA PHE A 354 6.05 -5.02 32.13
C PHE A 354 7.32 -5.58 31.46
N GLY A 355 8.45 -4.86 31.44
CA GLY A 355 9.69 -5.34 30.82
C GLY A 355 9.76 -5.20 29.30
N LEU A 356 8.85 -4.45 28.69
CA LEU A 356 8.86 -4.05 27.27
C LEU A 356 8.79 -2.53 27.15
N CYS A 357 9.10 -1.98 25.98
CA CYS A 357 8.62 -0.63 25.65
C CYS A 357 7.09 -0.60 25.82
N GLY A 358 6.56 0.49 26.35
CA GLY A 358 5.14 0.57 26.62
C GLY A 358 4.56 1.96 26.54
N VAL A 359 3.23 2.02 26.48
CA VAL A 359 2.45 3.25 26.51
C VAL A 359 1.68 3.27 27.83
N LYS A 360 1.90 4.31 28.62
CA LYS A 360 1.26 4.53 29.92
C LYS A 360 0.32 5.73 29.88
N ASN A 361 -0.46 5.86 30.95
CA ASN A 361 -1.40 6.98 31.13
C ASN A 361 -2.33 7.17 29.94
N THR A 362 -2.85 6.07 29.37
CA THR A 362 -3.71 6.18 28.19
C THR A 362 -5.00 6.92 28.50
N VAL A 363 -5.33 7.92 27.69
CA VAL A 363 -6.48 8.82 27.91
C VAL A 363 -7.53 8.74 26.82
N GLU A 364 -7.12 8.48 25.58
CA GLU A 364 -7.96 8.44 24.40
C GLU A 364 -7.65 7.18 23.57
N TYR A 365 -8.65 6.70 22.83
CA TYR A 365 -8.49 5.58 21.91
C TYR A 365 -9.39 5.74 20.69
N VAL A 366 -8.99 5.09 19.59
CA VAL A 366 -9.80 4.90 18.39
C VAL A 366 -9.69 3.43 17.97
N LEU A 367 -10.83 2.77 17.81
CA LEU A 367 -10.93 1.39 17.35
C LEU A 367 -11.40 1.40 15.89
N TYR A 368 -10.72 0.66 15.02
CA TYR A 368 -11.00 0.58 13.58
C TYR A 368 -11.86 -0.64 13.22
#